data_AF-A0A3Q9FH55-F1
#
_entry.id   AF-A0A3Q9FH55-F1
#
_cell.length_a   1.000
_cell.length_b   1.000
_cell.length_c   1.000
_cell.angle_alpha   90.00
_cell.angle_beta   90.00
_cell.angle_gamma   90.00
#
_symmetry.space_group_name_H-M   'P 1'
#
loop_
_entity.id
_entity.type
_entity.pdbx_description
1 polymer ?
#
loop_
_entity_poly.entity_id
_entity_poly.type
_entity_poly.pdbx_seq_one_letter_code
_entity_poly.pdbx_strand_id
1 'polypeptide(L)'
;MSNFQMIKVAKKSDLIGVRLKTENFGSLCKRPLYETKNLRTELSQIVSVCEEYTTSQLNHREETGDKVQFLESLVLTSLYKNYQRQDNLVLSVAQKIRSLKGNIDIGSAAIAHNISLRQLERRFKNYIGLTIKEFSNVVRFNHTKKLIKSLTETSLLEIAFDSGFFDHAHMHHEIKRISGENPSYFR
;
A
#
# COMPACT_ATOMS: atom_id res chain seq x y z
N MET A 1 10.89 6.67 -5.69
CA MET A 1 11.63 5.42 -5.43
C MET A 1 11.73 5.25 -3.92
N SER A 2 11.55 4.02 -3.42
CA SER A 2 11.84 3.69 -2.01
C SER A 2 13.34 3.57 -1.84
N ASN A 3 13.91 4.27 -0.87
CA ASN A 3 15.34 4.19 -0.57
C ASN A 3 15.57 3.05 0.42
N PHE A 4 16.51 2.14 0.10
CA PHE A 4 16.95 1.13 1.06
C PHE A 4 17.55 1.80 2.30
N GLN A 5 17.20 1.30 3.49
CA GLN A 5 17.74 1.79 4.76
C GLN A 5 18.17 0.61 5.62
N MET A 6 19.42 0.62 6.08
CA MET A 6 19.93 -0.33 7.06
C MET A 6 19.57 0.14 8.46
N ILE A 7 18.95 -0.71 9.26
CA ILE A 7 18.60 -0.41 10.65
C ILE A 7 19.48 -1.26 11.56
N LYS A 8 20.26 -0.59 12.42
CA LYS A 8 20.94 -1.23 13.54
C LYS A 8 19.99 -1.25 14.72
N VAL A 9 19.65 -2.45 15.18
CA VAL A 9 18.82 -2.69 16.36
C VAL A 9 19.76 -3.04 17.52
N ALA A 10 19.48 -2.57 18.74
CA ALA A 10 20.33 -2.86 19.89
C ALA A 10 20.28 -4.36 20.24
N LYS A 11 21.34 -4.89 20.86
CA LYS A 11 21.49 -6.33 21.17
C LYS A 11 20.37 -6.92 22.06
N LYS A 12 19.59 -6.08 22.75
CA LYS A 12 18.46 -6.48 23.60
C LYS A 12 17.22 -5.71 23.16
N SER A 13 16.73 -6.00 21.97
CA SER A 13 15.52 -5.37 21.44
C SER A 13 14.72 -6.37 20.64
N ASP A 14 13.41 -6.30 20.81
CA ASP A 14 12.46 -7.04 20.00
C ASP A 14 12.03 -6.17 18.81
N LEU A 15 11.93 -6.79 17.64
CA LEU A 15 11.40 -6.14 16.45
C LEU A 15 10.10 -6.82 16.03
N ILE A 16 8.99 -6.10 16.14
CA ILE A 16 7.69 -6.52 15.63
C ILE A 16 7.30 -5.61 14.47
N GLY A 17 7.07 -6.20 13.31
CA GLY A 17 6.61 -5.49 12.12
C GLY A 17 5.10 -5.60 11.96
N VAL A 18 4.39 -4.47 11.96
CA VAL A 18 2.96 -4.42 11.64
C VAL A 18 2.79 -3.87 10.23
N ARG A 19 2.22 -4.67 9.33
CA ARG A 19 1.93 -4.26 7.95
C ARG A 19 0.43 -4.07 7.76
N LEU A 20 0.05 -2.87 7.33
CA LEU A 20 -1.34 -2.53 7.02
C LEU A 20 -1.55 -2.49 5.51
N LYS A 21 -2.77 -2.81 5.07
CA LYS A 21 -3.22 -2.50 3.71
C LYS A 21 -3.32 -0.97 3.57
N THR A 22 -2.86 -0.46 2.44
CA THR A 22 -2.74 0.99 2.19
C THR A 22 -4.07 1.72 2.40
N GLU A 23 -5.18 1.09 2.04
CA GLU A 23 -6.55 1.60 2.18
C GLU A 23 -7.00 1.80 3.63
N ASN A 24 -6.46 1.03 4.57
CA ASN A 24 -6.85 1.08 5.97
C ASN A 24 -6.04 2.11 6.76
N PHE A 25 -4.85 2.48 6.27
CA PHE A 25 -3.96 3.36 7.02
C PHE A 25 -4.36 4.84 6.92
N GLY A 26 -5.05 5.23 5.84
CA GLY A 26 -5.52 6.60 5.63
C GLY A 26 -6.40 7.14 6.76
N SER A 27 -7.27 6.29 7.35
CA SER A 27 -8.14 6.69 8.47
C SER A 27 -7.36 6.87 9.78
N LEU A 28 -6.23 6.18 9.95
CA LEU A 28 -5.40 6.26 11.15
C LEU A 28 -4.48 7.48 11.17
N CYS A 29 -4.05 7.94 9.99
CA CYS A 29 -3.06 9.01 9.85
C CYS A 29 -3.70 10.40 9.98
N LYS A 30 -3.16 11.27 10.85
CA LYS A 30 -3.66 12.66 11.03
C LYS A 30 -3.20 13.67 9.97
N ARG A 31 -2.22 13.29 9.13
CA ARG A 31 -1.64 14.12 8.08
C ARG A 31 -1.83 13.46 6.71
N PRO A 32 -1.69 14.20 5.59
CA PRO A 32 -1.71 13.59 4.27
C PRO A 32 -0.68 12.46 4.15
N LEU A 33 -1.13 11.27 3.74
CA LEU A 33 -0.31 10.07 3.85
C LEU A 33 0.91 10.10 2.92
N TYR A 34 0.86 10.89 1.83
CA TYR A 34 2.01 11.07 0.94
C TYR A 34 3.22 11.72 1.64
N GLU A 35 3.00 12.44 2.74
CA GLU A 35 4.06 13.06 3.55
C GLU A 35 4.80 12.04 4.42
N THR A 36 4.22 10.85 4.59
CA THR A 36 4.84 9.74 5.35
C THR A 36 5.69 8.82 4.46
N LYS A 37 5.72 9.09 3.15
CA LYS A 37 6.48 8.28 2.19
C LYS A 37 7.98 8.41 2.47
N ASN A 38 8.67 7.29 2.58
CA ASN A 38 10.10 7.20 2.91
C ASN A 38 10.48 7.89 4.24
N LEU A 39 9.50 8.09 5.13
CA LEU A 39 9.74 8.68 6.44
C LEU A 39 9.92 7.58 7.48
N ARG A 40 10.96 7.72 8.30
CA ARG A 40 11.10 7.00 9.57
C ARG A 40 10.84 7.98 10.68
N THR A 41 9.76 7.76 11.41
CA THR A 41 9.39 8.59 12.56
C THR A 41 8.68 7.76 13.60
N GLU A 42 8.55 8.32 14.80
CA GLU A 42 7.77 7.74 15.89
C GLU A 42 6.31 7.57 15.48
N LEU A 43 5.74 6.41 15.81
CA LEU A 43 4.37 6.07 15.44
C LEU A 43 3.35 7.09 15.98
N SER A 44 3.61 7.63 17.17
CA SER A 44 2.80 8.67 17.83
C SER A 44 2.69 9.96 17.00
N GLN A 45 3.66 10.25 16.12
CA GLN A 45 3.61 11.41 15.23
C GLN A 45 2.66 11.21 14.04
N ILE A 46 2.35 9.97 13.68
CA ILE A 46 1.49 9.62 12.53
C ILE A 46 0.10 9.21 13.01
N VAL A 47 0.04 8.33 14.01
CA VAL A 47 -1.17 7.71 14.55
C VAL A 47 -1.36 8.17 15.99
N SER A 48 -2.43 8.91 16.23
CA SER A 48 -2.69 9.49 17.55
C SER A 48 -3.13 8.50 18.62
N VAL A 49 -3.33 7.23 18.26
CA VAL A 49 -3.77 6.20 19.22
C VAL A 49 -2.58 5.60 19.97
N CYS A 50 -1.35 5.85 19.52
CA CYS A 50 -0.13 5.40 20.18
C CYS A 50 0.42 6.49 21.10
N GLU A 51 -0.06 6.52 22.34
CA GLU A 51 0.50 7.32 23.42
C GLU A 51 1.59 6.53 24.18
N GLU A 52 2.33 7.22 25.06
CA GLU A 52 3.40 6.65 25.91
C GLU A 52 2.93 5.41 26.70
N TYR A 53 1.65 5.38 27.09
CA TYR A 53 0.99 4.23 27.72
C TYR A 53 1.08 2.94 26.88
N THR A 54 1.03 3.05 25.55
CA THR A 54 1.09 1.90 24.62
C THR A 54 2.44 1.20 24.67
N THR A 55 3.53 1.98 24.68
CA THR A 55 4.90 1.46 24.74
C THR A 55 5.15 0.75 26.07
N SER A 56 4.70 1.33 27.18
CA SER A 56 4.77 0.71 28.49
C SER A 56 4.03 -0.62 28.52
N GLN A 57 2.80 -0.68 28.00
CA GLN A 57 2.03 -1.92 27.92
C GLN A 57 2.74 -3.00 27.09
N LEU A 58 3.36 -2.64 25.96
CA LEU A 58 4.13 -3.58 25.15
C LEU A 58 5.35 -4.16 25.88
N ASN A 59 6.06 -3.33 26.65
CA ASN A 59 7.27 -3.74 27.34
C ASN A 59 7.02 -4.65 28.56
N HIS A 60 5.83 -4.59 29.17
CA HIS A 60 5.46 -5.46 30.30
C HIS A 60 5.05 -6.87 29.87
N ARG A 61 4.88 -7.12 28.57
CA ARG A 61 4.55 -8.44 28.03
C ARG A 61 5.85 -9.18 27.73
N GLU A 62 6.00 -10.38 28.29
CA GLU A 62 7.21 -11.18 28.08
C GLU A 62 7.15 -11.94 26.75
N GLU A 63 5.99 -12.51 26.42
CA GLU A 63 5.83 -13.30 25.21
C GLU A 63 5.54 -12.44 23.97
N THR A 64 6.15 -12.83 22.84
CA THR A 64 5.90 -12.17 21.55
C THR A 64 4.42 -12.31 21.14
N GLY A 65 3.78 -13.43 21.46
CA GLY A 65 2.35 -13.66 21.18
C GLY A 65 1.46 -12.60 21.83
N ASP A 66 1.67 -12.32 23.11
CA ASP A 66 0.92 -11.30 23.85
C ASP A 66 1.13 -9.89 23.28
N LYS A 67 2.37 -9.58 22.85
CA LYS A 67 2.67 -8.31 22.17
C LYS A 67 1.90 -8.19 20.86
N VAL A 68 1.86 -9.25 20.06
CA VAL A 68 1.13 -9.28 18.79
C VAL A 68 -0.37 -9.11 19.02
N GLN A 69 -0.97 -9.84 19.97
CA GLN A 69 -2.41 -9.73 20.27
C GLN A 69 -2.80 -8.34 20.78
N PHE A 70 -1.92 -7.72 21.59
CA PHE A 70 -2.12 -6.34 22.04
C PHE A 70 -2.05 -5.35 20.88
N LEU A 71 -1.07 -5.47 19.99
CA LEU A 71 -0.95 -4.62 18.79
C LEU A 71 -2.15 -4.78 17.86
N GLU A 72 -2.63 -6.00 17.66
CA GLU A 72 -3.83 -6.26 16.85
C GLU A 72 -5.06 -5.57 17.45
N SER A 73 -5.30 -5.76 18.75
CA SER A 73 -6.39 -5.12 19.49
C SER A 73 -6.32 -3.59 19.42
N LEU A 74 -5.11 -3.04 19.58
CA LEU A 74 -4.85 -1.60 19.47
C LEU A 74 -5.17 -1.07 18.07
N VAL A 75 -4.68 -1.73 17.02
CA VAL A 75 -4.92 -1.34 15.62
C VAL A 75 -6.40 -1.41 15.29
N LEU A 76 -7.09 -2.51 15.65
CA LEU A 76 -8.52 -2.66 15.40
C LEU A 76 -9.32 -1.57 16.12
N THR A 77 -9.06 -1.35 17.41
CA THR A 77 -9.72 -0.28 18.18
C THR A 77 -9.46 1.10 17.55
N SER A 78 -8.25 1.33 17.06
CA SER A 78 -7.89 2.57 16.36
C SER A 78 -8.70 2.73 15.08
N LEU A 79 -8.85 1.68 14.28
CA LEU A 79 -9.62 1.69 13.04
C LEU A 79 -11.10 1.95 13.30
N TYR A 80 -11.70 1.31 14.31
CA TYR A 80 -13.08 1.54 14.70
C TYR A 80 -13.32 2.98 15.17
N LYS A 81 -12.48 3.51 16.05
CA LYS A 81 -12.58 4.91 16.52
C LYS A 81 -12.43 5.93 15.39
N ASN A 82 -11.67 5.61 14.35
CA ASN A 82 -11.42 6.50 13.22
C ASN A 82 -12.28 6.16 11.97
N TYR A 83 -13.33 5.33 12.10
CA TYR A 83 -14.14 4.89 10.97
C TYR A 83 -14.72 6.06 10.15
N GLN A 84 -15.16 7.14 10.82
CA GLN A 84 -15.71 8.33 10.18
C GLN A 84 -14.70 9.12 9.33
N ARG A 85 -13.40 8.84 9.48
CA ARG A 85 -12.33 9.49 8.70
C ARG A 85 -12.03 8.77 7.38
N GLN A 86 -12.73 7.68 7.09
CA GLN A 86 -12.60 6.98 5.83
C GLN A 86 -13.08 7.83 4.67
N ASP A 87 -12.29 7.85 3.59
CA ASP A 87 -12.70 8.46 2.33
C ASP A 87 -13.33 7.39 1.44
N ASN A 88 -14.65 7.18 1.57
CA ASN A 88 -15.39 6.15 0.85
C ASN A 88 -15.28 6.28 -0.69
N LEU A 89 -15.13 7.50 -1.20
CA LEU A 89 -14.91 7.75 -2.61
C LEU A 89 -13.55 7.19 -3.04
N VAL A 90 -12.49 7.54 -2.30
CA VAL A 90 -11.15 7.02 -2.57
C VAL A 90 -11.10 5.49 -2.42
N LEU A 91 -11.76 4.93 -1.40
CA LEU A 91 -11.86 3.49 -1.20
C LEU A 91 -12.56 2.78 -2.36
N SER A 92 -13.68 3.35 -2.85
CA SER A 92 -14.37 2.87 -4.05
C SER A 92 -13.47 2.86 -5.28
N VAL A 93 -12.73 3.95 -5.52
CA VAL A 93 -11.77 4.03 -6.64
C VAL A 93 -10.64 3.02 -6.48
N ALA A 94 -10.07 2.87 -5.28
CA ALA A 94 -9.04 1.86 -5.02
C ALA A 94 -9.55 0.43 -5.26
N GLN A 95 -10.79 0.13 -4.85
CA GLN A 95 -11.44 -1.15 -5.12
C GLN A 95 -11.64 -1.36 -6.62
N LYS A 96 -12.06 -0.33 -7.37
CA LYS A 96 -12.20 -0.39 -8.83
C LYS A 96 -10.87 -0.65 -9.53
N ILE A 97 -9.79 -0.02 -9.07
CA ILE A 97 -8.44 -0.30 -9.59
C ILE A 97 -8.08 -1.77 -9.38
N ARG A 98 -8.38 -2.33 -8.19
CA ARG A 98 -8.12 -3.76 -7.90
C ARG A 98 -8.95 -4.69 -8.76
N SER A 99 -10.24 -4.41 -8.97
CA SER A 99 -11.10 -5.26 -9.79
C SER A 99 -10.68 -5.23 -11.26
N LEU A 100 -10.28 -4.07 -11.76
CA LEU A 100 -9.73 -3.88 -13.12
C LEU A 100 -8.25 -4.22 -13.25
N LYS A 101 -7.63 -4.85 -12.24
CA LYS A 101 -6.22 -5.29 -12.27
C LYS A 101 -5.23 -4.16 -12.60
N GLY A 102 -5.53 -2.92 -12.20
CA GLY A 102 -4.71 -1.74 -12.47
C GLY A 102 -5.09 -0.96 -13.74
N ASN A 103 -5.98 -1.50 -14.58
CA ASN A 103 -6.36 -0.92 -15.86
C ASN A 103 -7.60 -0.02 -15.75
N ILE A 104 -7.49 1.03 -14.93
CA ILE A 104 -8.57 2.01 -14.73
C ILE A 104 -8.45 3.18 -15.72
N ASP A 105 -9.59 3.67 -16.21
CA ASP A 105 -9.69 5.02 -16.73
C ASP A 105 -10.02 6.00 -15.59
N ILE A 106 -9.03 6.82 -15.24
CA ILE A 106 -9.12 7.77 -14.13
C ILE A 106 -10.10 8.90 -14.45
N GLY A 107 -10.24 9.29 -15.72
CA GLY A 107 -11.18 10.32 -16.16
C GLY A 107 -12.62 9.87 -15.92
N SER A 108 -12.97 8.68 -16.41
CA SER A 108 -14.27 8.06 -16.15
C SER A 108 -14.55 7.87 -14.65
N ALA A 109 -13.55 7.50 -13.86
CA ALA A 109 -13.70 7.36 -12.40
C ALA A 109 -14.02 8.70 -11.72
N ALA A 110 -13.42 9.81 -12.15
CA ALA A 110 -13.71 11.14 -11.62
C ALA A 110 -15.14 11.59 -11.98
N ILE A 111 -15.55 11.37 -13.24
CA ILE A 111 -16.90 11.66 -13.73
C ILE A 111 -17.96 10.87 -12.95
N ALA A 112 -17.74 9.57 -12.74
CA ALA A 112 -18.66 8.70 -11.99
C ALA A 112 -18.88 9.15 -10.54
N HIS A 113 -17.93 9.89 -9.97
CA HIS A 113 -18.02 10.44 -8.62
C HIS A 113 -18.36 11.94 -8.58
N ASN A 114 -18.69 12.57 -9.72
CA ASN A 114 -19.04 13.99 -9.83
C ASN A 114 -17.98 14.94 -9.26
N ILE A 115 -16.69 14.62 -9.46
CA ILE A 115 -15.57 15.47 -9.05
C ILE A 115 -14.59 15.67 -10.19
N SER A 116 -13.78 16.73 -10.12
CA SER A 116 -12.71 16.91 -11.09
C SER A 116 -11.60 15.88 -10.90
N LEU A 117 -10.89 15.56 -11.99
CA LEU A 117 -9.71 14.68 -11.94
C LEU A 117 -8.69 15.16 -10.91
N ARG A 118 -8.41 16.48 -10.86
CA ARG A 118 -7.50 17.08 -9.89
C ARG A 118 -7.94 16.87 -8.45
N GLN A 119 -9.25 16.95 -8.17
CA GLN A 119 -9.79 16.67 -6.84
C GLN A 119 -9.63 15.20 -6.48
N LEU A 120 -9.93 14.29 -7.41
CA LEU A 120 -9.77 12.85 -7.22
C LEU A 120 -8.31 12.49 -6.91
N GLU A 121 -7.37 12.96 -7.73
CA GLU A 121 -5.94 12.71 -7.54
C GLU A 121 -5.43 13.22 -6.19
N ARG A 122 -5.84 14.43 -5.80
CA ARG A 122 -5.46 15.02 -4.50
C ARG A 122 -6.01 14.20 -3.34
N ARG A 123 -7.30 13.85 -3.35
CA ARG A 123 -7.93 13.04 -2.29
C ARG A 123 -7.27 11.67 -2.19
N PHE A 124 -7.06 11.02 -3.34
CA PHE A 124 -6.43 9.70 -3.40
C PHE A 124 -5.01 9.75 -2.84
N LYS A 125 -4.20 10.72 -3.26
CA LYS A 125 -2.83 10.90 -2.75
C LYS A 125 -2.80 11.19 -1.25
N ASN A 126 -3.76 11.97 -0.74
CA ASN A 126 -3.84 12.28 0.69
C ASN A 126 -4.23 11.06 1.53
N TYR A 127 -5.13 10.22 1.05
CA TYR A 127 -5.68 9.10 1.82
C TYR A 127 -4.87 7.79 1.64
N ILE A 128 -4.46 7.47 0.41
CA ILE A 128 -3.69 6.26 0.06
C ILE A 128 -2.17 6.51 0.13
N GLY A 129 -1.72 7.76 0.05
CA GLY A 129 -0.29 8.10 0.12
C GLY A 129 0.49 7.87 -1.18
N LEU A 130 -0.17 7.34 -2.21
CA LEU A 130 0.35 7.14 -3.56
C LEU A 130 -0.51 7.90 -4.56
N THR A 131 0.06 8.25 -5.71
CA THR A 131 -0.77 8.67 -6.83
C THR A 131 -1.61 7.50 -7.35
N ILE A 132 -2.72 7.79 -8.03
CA ILE A 132 -3.57 6.76 -8.65
C ILE A 132 -2.75 5.92 -9.62
N LYS A 133 -1.89 6.54 -10.43
CA LYS A 133 -0.98 5.84 -11.35
C LYS A 133 -0.01 4.93 -10.61
N GLU A 134 0.63 5.39 -9.54
CA GLU A 134 1.53 4.53 -8.74
C GLU A 134 0.79 3.32 -8.17
N PHE A 135 -0.40 3.52 -7.61
CA PHE A 135 -1.22 2.44 -7.06
C PHE A 135 -1.68 1.46 -8.15
N SER A 136 -2.18 1.95 -9.29
CA SER A 136 -2.56 1.15 -10.46
C SER A 136 -1.41 0.30 -10.97
N ASN A 137 -0.21 0.87 -11.08
CA ASN A 137 0.96 0.13 -11.56
C ASN A 137 1.37 -0.96 -10.57
N VAL A 138 1.27 -0.73 -9.25
CA VAL A 138 1.50 -1.78 -8.24
C VAL A 138 0.45 -2.89 -8.34
N VAL A 139 -0.82 -2.55 -8.56
CA VAL A 139 -1.88 -3.55 -8.76
C VAL A 139 -1.64 -4.36 -10.04
N ARG A 140 -1.34 -3.70 -11.15
CA ARG A 140 -1.02 -4.34 -12.44
C ARG A 140 0.18 -5.26 -12.30
N PHE A 141 1.29 -4.76 -11.73
CA PHE A 141 2.49 -5.54 -11.44
C PHE A 141 2.18 -6.84 -10.67
N ASN A 142 1.41 -6.74 -9.58
CA ASN A 142 1.06 -7.91 -8.77
C ASN A 142 0.18 -8.91 -9.53
N HIS A 143 -0.67 -8.44 -10.44
CA HIS A 143 -1.47 -9.31 -11.30
C HIS A 143 -0.61 -10.00 -12.35
N THR A 144 0.20 -9.25 -13.09
CA THR A 144 1.12 -9.75 -14.12
C THR A 144 2.12 -10.75 -13.55
N LYS A 145 2.71 -10.46 -12.38
CA LYS A 145 3.61 -11.40 -11.70
C LYS A 145 2.93 -12.74 -11.39
N LYS A 146 1.64 -12.74 -11.05
CA LYS A 146 0.89 -13.99 -10.85
C LYS A 146 0.69 -14.73 -12.16
N LEU A 147 0.36 -14.03 -13.25
CA LEU A 147 0.20 -14.63 -14.58
C LEU A 147 1.51 -15.26 -15.07
N ILE A 148 2.65 -14.57 -14.93
CA ILE A 148 3.97 -15.11 -15.30
C ILE A 148 4.26 -16.41 -14.55
N LYS A 149 3.91 -16.47 -13.25
CA LYS A 149 4.10 -17.67 -12.42
C LYS A 149 3.18 -18.81 -12.79
N SER A 150 1.93 -18.53 -13.15
CA SER A 150 0.92 -19.55 -13.41
C SER A 150 0.88 -20.03 -14.86
N LEU A 151 1.32 -19.21 -15.81
CA LEU A 151 1.23 -19.45 -17.25
C LEU A 151 2.63 -19.60 -17.84
N THR A 152 3.32 -20.70 -17.51
CA THR A 152 4.71 -20.95 -17.93
C THR A 152 4.84 -21.09 -19.45
N GLU A 153 3.80 -21.61 -20.11
CA GLU A 153 3.75 -21.83 -21.55
C GLU A 153 3.34 -20.58 -22.35
N THR A 154 2.69 -19.60 -21.73
CA THR A 154 2.26 -18.36 -22.39
C THR A 154 3.43 -17.40 -22.54
N SER A 155 3.57 -16.79 -23.72
CA SER A 155 4.67 -15.86 -23.98
C SER A 155 4.58 -14.61 -23.08
N LEU A 156 5.73 -14.03 -22.71
CA LEU A 156 5.76 -12.78 -21.93
C LEU A 156 5.13 -11.61 -22.69
N LEU A 157 5.09 -11.67 -24.02
CA LEU A 157 4.43 -10.68 -24.87
C LEU A 157 2.90 -10.75 -24.72
N GLU A 158 2.32 -11.95 -24.80
CA GLU A 158 0.89 -12.16 -24.55
C GLU A 158 0.49 -11.71 -23.14
N ILE A 159 1.27 -12.11 -22.13
CA ILE A 159 1.04 -11.69 -20.74
C ILE A 159 1.10 -10.16 -20.60
N ALA A 160 1.97 -9.48 -21.35
CA ALA A 160 2.06 -8.03 -21.34
C ALA A 160 0.77 -7.39 -21.86
N PHE A 161 0.27 -7.85 -23.01
CA PHE A 161 -0.98 -7.36 -23.59
C PHE A 161 -2.20 -7.63 -22.69
N ASP A 162 -2.34 -8.85 -22.17
CA ASP A 162 -3.45 -9.24 -21.29
C ASP A 162 -3.45 -8.46 -19.97
N SER A 163 -2.27 -8.06 -19.51
CA SER A 163 -2.10 -7.22 -18.32
C SER A 163 -2.36 -5.74 -18.57
N GLY A 164 -2.55 -5.31 -19.82
CA GLY A 164 -2.79 -3.91 -20.18
C GLY A 164 -1.51 -3.07 -20.32
N PHE A 165 -0.37 -3.69 -20.65
CA PHE A 165 0.81 -2.97 -21.12
C PHE A 165 0.74 -2.74 -22.62
N PHE A 166 1.33 -1.64 -23.10
CA PHE A 166 1.43 -1.34 -24.52
C PHE A 166 2.26 -2.37 -25.29
N ASP A 167 3.38 -2.81 -24.71
CA ASP A 167 4.26 -3.82 -25.29
C ASP A 167 5.10 -4.52 -24.19
N HIS A 168 5.93 -5.48 -24.61
CA HIS A 168 6.85 -6.21 -23.73
C HIS A 168 7.90 -5.30 -23.07
N ALA A 169 8.41 -4.27 -23.77
CA ALA A 169 9.42 -3.36 -23.23
C ALA A 169 8.85 -2.47 -22.12
N HIS A 170 7.64 -1.98 -22.29
CA HIS A 170 6.90 -1.23 -21.28
C HIS A 170 6.64 -2.10 -20.04
N MET A 171 6.19 -3.35 -20.23
CA MET A 171 6.03 -4.30 -19.12
C MET A 171 7.36 -4.53 -18.39
N HIS A 172 8.44 -4.80 -19.14
CA HIS A 172 9.76 -5.05 -18.58
C HIS A 172 10.26 -3.87 -17.74
N HIS A 173 10.20 -2.65 -18.27
CA HIS A 173 10.62 -1.45 -17.57
C HIS A 173 9.82 -1.20 -16.29
N GLU A 174 8.49 -1.39 -16.33
CA GLU A 174 7.63 -1.25 -15.16
C GLU A 174 7.94 -2.29 -14.08
N ILE A 175 8.07 -3.56 -14.48
CA ILE A 175 8.39 -4.67 -13.58
C ILE A 175 9.76 -4.47 -12.94
N LYS A 176 10.78 -4.14 -13.74
CA LYS A 176 12.14 -3.90 -13.24
C LYS A 176 12.18 -2.70 -12.29
N ARG A 177 11.46 -1.62 -12.61
CA ARG A 177 11.35 -0.43 -11.74
C ARG A 177 10.73 -0.75 -10.38
N ILE A 178 9.74 -1.64 -10.33
CA ILE A 178 9.03 -1.98 -9.08
C ILE A 178 9.77 -3.06 -8.29
N SER A 179 10.27 -4.09 -8.96
CA SER A 179 10.81 -5.29 -8.31
C SER A 179 12.33 -5.37 -8.24
N GLY A 180 13.04 -4.60 -9.07
CA GLY A 180 14.47 -4.75 -9.29
C GLY A 180 14.85 -5.89 -10.25
N GLU A 181 13.92 -6.78 -10.55
CA GLU A 181 14.17 -8.03 -11.26
C GLU A 181 13.65 -8.02 -12.70
N ASN A 182 14.21 -8.90 -13.53
CA ASN A 182 13.67 -9.18 -14.86
C ASN A 182 12.39 -10.02 -14.75
N PRO A 183 11.29 -9.71 -15.48
CA PRO A 183 10.06 -10.50 -15.46
C PRO A 183 10.25 -11.99 -15.71
N SER A 184 11.24 -12.38 -16.55
CA SER A 184 11.54 -13.78 -16.84
C SER A 184 11.96 -14.60 -15.60
N TYR A 185 12.53 -13.96 -14.58
CA TYR A 185 12.90 -14.63 -13.32
C TYR A 185 11.71 -14.95 -12.41
N PHE A 186 10.49 -14.55 -12.78
CA PHE A 186 9.30 -14.93 -12.02
C PHE A 186 8.66 -16.22 -12.50
N ARG A 187 9.14 -16.84 -13.58
CA ARG A 187 8.73 -18.19 -13.95
C ARG A 187 9.28 -19.20 -12.95
#